data_AF-A0A8T5EG21-F1
#
_entry.id   AF-A0A8T5EG21-F1
#
_cell.length_a   1.000
_cell.length_b   1.000
_cell.length_c   1.000
_cell.angle_alpha   90.00
_cell.angle_beta   90.00
_cell.angle_gamma   90.00
#
_symmetry.space_group_name_H-M   'P 1'
#
loop_
_entity.id
_entity.type
_entity.pdbx_description
1 polymer ?
#
loop_
_entity_poly.entity_id
_entity_poly.type
_entity_poly.pdbx_seq_one_letter_code
_entity_poly.pdbx_strand_id
1 'polypeptide(L)' 'MDTPKEINSVYWNSKKKLWEYEIVPVEEYHGSVDCQYCNKPMSHNIKTKGEFKVVYVKCGCSRTS' A
#
# COMPACT_ATOMS: atom_id res chain seq x y z
N MET A 1 -3.37 -1.74 -18.55
CA MET A 1 -3.85 -1.53 -17.17
C MET A 1 -3.21 -0.26 -16.68
N ASP A 2 -3.99 0.76 -16.33
CA ASP A 2 -3.45 2.03 -15.86
C ASP A 2 -2.76 1.82 -14.51
N THR A 3 -1.53 2.32 -14.42
CA THR A 3 -0.80 2.37 -13.15
C THR A 3 -1.53 3.28 -12.17
N PRO A 4 -1.67 2.88 -10.89
CA PRO A 4 -2.33 3.73 -9.91
C PRO A 4 -1.53 5.01 -9.72
N LYS A 5 -2.21 6.16 -9.81
CA LYS A 5 -1.61 7.49 -9.56
C LYS A 5 -1.51 7.80 -8.07
N GLU A 6 -2.38 7.17 -7.28
CA GLU A 6 -2.46 7.34 -5.83
C GLU A 6 -2.75 5.99 -5.18
N ILE A 7 -2.17 5.78 -4.00
CA ILE A 7 -2.33 4.55 -3.23
C ILE A 7 -2.76 4.92 -1.81
N ASN A 8 -3.84 4.28 -1.34
CA ASN A 8 -4.28 4.39 0.05
C ASN A 8 -3.43 3.46 0.94
N SER A 9 -2.27 3.97 1.36
CA SER A 9 -1.29 3.26 2.16
C SER A 9 -1.75 3.15 3.61
N VAL A 10 -1.50 2.00 4.24
CA VAL A 10 -1.72 1.76 5.67
C VAL A 10 -0.38 1.69 6.38
N TYR A 11 -0.27 2.37 7.52
CA TYR A 11 0.95 2.38 8.33
C TYR A 11 0.62 2.36 9.83
N TRP A 12 1.55 1.86 10.62
CA TRP A 12 1.42 1.85 12.08
C TRP A 12 1.81 3.22 12.64
N ASN A 13 0.85 3.96 13.21
CA ASN A 13 1.15 5.17 13.96
C ASN A 13 1.53 4.79 15.40
N SER A 14 2.83 4.77 15.67
CA SER A 14 3.40 4.43 16.98
C SER A 14 2.99 5.39 18.10
N LYS A 15 2.70 6.67 17.81
CA LYS A 15 2.24 7.65 18.81
C LYS A 15 0.80 7.37 19.25
N LYS A 16 -0.08 7.06 18.30
CA LYS A 16 -1.50 6.78 18.56
C LYS A 16 -1.78 5.30 18.87
N LYS A 17 -0.79 4.42 18.66
CA LYS A 17 -0.90 2.96 18.80
C LYS A 17 -2.05 2.37 17.97
N LEU A 18 -2.20 2.84 16.73
CA LEU A 18 -3.24 2.38 15.80
C LEU A 18 -2.75 2.43 14.35
N TRP A 19 -3.44 1.69 13.48
CA TRP A 19 -3.22 1.74 12.04
C TRP A 19 -3.91 2.95 11.44
N GLU A 20 -3.15 3.81 10.75
CA GLU A 20 -3.67 4.96 10.01
C GLU A 20 -3.50 4.76 8.51
N TYR A 21 -4.25 5.55 7.76
CA TYR A 21 -4.25 5.56 6.31
C TYR A 21 -3.67 6.88 5.81
N GLU A 22 -2.83 6.82 4.79
CA GLU A 22 -2.34 7.99 4.06
C GLU A 22 -2.46 7.78 2.56
N ILE A 23 -2.88 8.81 1.83
CA ILE A 23 -2.86 8.78 0.37
C ILE A 23 -1.44 9.13 -0.08
N VAL A 24 -0.81 8.19 -0.79
CA VAL A 24 0.55 8.34 -1.30
C VAL A 24 0.49 8.53 -2.82
N PRO A 25 0.98 9.67 -3.36
CA PRO A 25 1.07 9.88 -4.79
C PRO A 25 2.18 9.01 -5.39
N VAL A 26 1.95 8.49 -6.58
CA VAL A 26 2.86 7.61 -7.32
C VAL A 26 3.52 8.40 -8.44
N GLU A 27 4.84 8.53 -8.38
CA GLU A 27 5.65 9.11 -9.47
C GLU A 27 6.04 8.02 -10.48
N GLU A 28 6.54 6.89 -9.99
CA GLU A 28 6.90 5.72 -10.79
C GLU A 28 6.37 4.45 -10.12
N TYR A 29 5.78 3.53 -10.90
CA TYR A 29 5.20 2.29 -10.40
C TYR A 29 6.02 1.08 -10.84
N HIS A 30 6.49 0.28 -9.88
CA HIS A 30 7.36 -0.87 -10.14
C HIS A 30 6.68 -2.23 -9.98
N GLY A 31 5.55 -2.29 -9.27
CA GLY A 31 4.80 -3.52 -9.10
C GLY A 31 4.08 -3.60 -7.77
N SER A 32 3.39 -4.72 -7.56
CA SER A 32 2.76 -5.07 -6.30
C SER A 32 3.16 -6.47 -5.86
N VAL A 33 3.04 -6.72 -4.56
CA VAL A 33 2.97 -8.07 -4.02
C VAL A 33 1.53 -8.33 -3.63
N ASP A 34 0.95 -9.40 -4.19
CA ASP A 34 -0.44 -9.73 -3.98
C ASP A 34 -0.61 -10.73 -2.83
N CYS A 35 -1.76 -10.66 -2.18
CA CYS A 35 -2.16 -11.65 -1.20
C CYS A 35 -2.39 -13.01 -1.88
N GLN A 36 -1.75 -14.07 -1.38
CA GLN A 36 -1.91 -15.43 -1.90
C GLN A 36 -3.35 -15.98 -1.81
N TYR A 37 -4.21 -15.38 -0.99
CA TYR A 37 -5.59 -15.84 -0.79
C TYR A 37 -6.60 -15.08 -1.66
N CYS A 38 -6.56 -13.75 -1.64
CA CYS A 38 -7.53 -12.93 -2.36
C CYS A 38 -7.02 -12.37 -3.70
N ASN A 39 -5.74 -12.60 -4.04
CA ASN A 39 -5.06 -12.08 -5.24
C ASN A 39 -5.24 -10.57 -5.42
N LYS A 40 -5.35 -9.84 -4.31
CA LYS A 40 -5.37 -8.38 -4.27
C LYS A 40 -4.01 -7.86 -3.77
N PRO A 41 -3.56 -6.69 -4.23
CA PRO A 41 -2.33 -6.08 -3.74
C PRO A 41 -2.32 -5.95 -2.22
N MET A 42 -1.21 -6.33 -1.59
CA MET A 42 -0.91 -6.11 -0.17
C MET A 42 0.17 -5.04 0.01
N SER A 43 1.05 -4.90 -0.98
CA SER A 43 2.01 -3.83 -1.02
C SER A 43 2.27 -3.41 -2.47
N HIS A 44 2.73 -2.18 -2.62
CA HIS A 44 3.17 -1.63 -3.89
C HIS A 44 4.58 -1.09 -3.74
N ASN A 45 5.42 -1.33 -4.75
CA ASN A 45 6.72 -0.71 -4.86
C ASN A 45 6.59 0.51 -5.77
N ILE A 46 6.76 1.69 -5.21
CA ILE A 46 6.58 2.96 -5.91
C ILE A 46 7.74 3.91 -5.61
N LYS A 47 7.95 4.84 -6.53
CA LYS A 47 8.70 6.06 -6.27
C LYS A 47 7.73 7.15 -5.86
N THR A 48 8.05 7.85 -4.79
CA THR A 48 7.30 9.03 -4.33
C THR A 48 8.26 10.00 -3.66
N LYS A 49 8.13 11.29 -3.96
CA LYS A 49 9.04 12.34 -3.46
C LYS A 49 10.50 12.07 -3.82
N GLY A 50 10.75 11.46 -4.99
CA GLY A 50 12.10 11.11 -5.44
C GLY A 50 12.71 9.85 -4.80
N GLU A 51 12.03 9.21 -3.84
CA GLU A 51 12.53 8.01 -3.14
C GLU A 51 11.71 6.76 -3.47
N PHE A 52 12.39 5.63 -3.63
CA PHE A 52 11.75 4.32 -3.75
C PHE A 52 11.35 3.80 -2.37
N LYS A 53 10.07 3.51 -2.19
CA LYS A 53 9.59 2.88 -0.96
C LYS A 53 8.48 1.87 -1.25
N VAL A 54 8.41 0.87 -0.38
CA VAL A 54 7.30 -0.07 -0.35
C VAL A 54 6.20 0.53 0.51
N VAL A 55 5.01 0.69 -0.06
CA VAL A 55 3.80 1.07 0.67
C VAL A 55 2.92 -0.16 0.86
N TYR A 56 2.31 -0.27 2.04
CA TYR A 56 1.41 -1.38 2.36
C TYR A 56 -0.02 -0.92 2.20
N VAL A 57 -0.91 -1.81 1.79
CA VAL A 57 -2.35 -1.53 1.72
C VAL A 57 -3.08 -2.53 2.59
N LYS A 58 -4.26 -2.14 3.08
CA LYS A 58 -5.10 -3.07 3.83
C LYS A 58 -5.47 -4.24 2.93
N CYS A 59 -5.12 -5.46 3.35
CA CYS A 59 -5.51 -6.65 2.61
C CYS A 59 -7.04 -6.74 2.49
N GLY A 60 -7.52 -7.05 1.29
CA GLY A 60 -8.95 -7.21 1.02
C GLY A 60 -9.54 -8.54 1.52
N CYS A 61 -8.74 -9.38 2.18
CA CYS A 61 -9.26 -10.54 2.88
C CYS A 61 -10.21 -10.09 4.00
N SER A 62 -11.45 -10.57 3.97
CA SER A 62 -12.44 -10.41 5.04
C SER A 62 -12.11 -11.24 6.29
N ARG A 63 -10.91 -11.83 6.38
CA ARG A 63 -10.42 -12.50 7.58
C ARG A 63 -9.93 -11.45 8.59
N THR A 64 -10.86 -10.84 9.30
CA THR A 64 -10.61 -10.38 10.67
C THR A 64 -10.58 -11.63 11.54
N SER A 65 -9.39 -12.09 11.90
CA SER A 65 -9.21 -13.07 13.00
C SER A 65 -9.68 -12.48 14.32
#